data_AF-A0AAD1WF50-F1
#
_entry.id   AF-A0AAD1WF50-F1
#
_cell.length_a   1.000
_cell.length_b   1.000
_cell.length_c   1.000
_cell.angle_alpha   90.00
_cell.angle_beta   90.00
_cell.angle_gamma   90.00
#
_symmetry.space_group_name_H-M   'P 1'
#
loop_
_entity.id
_entity.type
_entity.pdbx_description
1 polymer ?
#
loop_
_entity_poly.entity_id
_entity_poly.type
_entity_poly.pdbx_seq_one_letter_code
_entity_poly.pdbx_strand_id
1 'polypeptide(L)'
;MAGKEPLLGTLKACVLGLQASGSDTVTDDSPHVTPLCDILEMILRKGLRSGALGMKRRDYWHWIEDLPQHDSCGRLSYLSVMVEKTNACPKLLTAQGRGRYFLRMALNGKSLVTTIQHLQHTCKLLERYDPSMSVLGNEDFMEPFLCLLLVASQSNFSLDLQNSSFLDESWILPVCTIYQTVPCRELGMVLRYLEGRVFVIQVLPDSQAEVDEVVLAGDVIDEINGVSMRNAYNGQAGNILNKLKGEPLIFRLIRWRRKDGELFRPLIPYIKIVQEKMPTFQLQQEHRSQESGEQQPQLEGRLMYALQYLGQAQLGTFGGKEVLDMGITKVRNQNCPPQDVLFDIREIEIVVQEKSSNEVS
;
A
#
# COMPACT_ATOMS: atom_id res chain seq x y z
N MET A 1 -20.17 33.99 25.06
CA MET A 1 -18.86 33.42 25.41
C MET A 1 -18.79 32.04 24.79
N ALA A 2 -18.11 31.89 23.64
CA ALA A 2 -17.92 30.58 23.04
C ALA A 2 -17.17 29.67 24.04
N GLY A 3 -17.74 28.51 24.34
CA GLY A 3 -17.08 27.51 25.18
C GLY A 3 -15.79 27.02 24.52
N LYS A 4 -14.86 26.46 25.31
CA LYS A 4 -13.67 25.80 24.72
C LYS A 4 -14.12 24.64 23.85
N GLU A 5 -13.68 24.59 22.60
CA GLU A 5 -13.87 23.45 21.70
C GLU A 5 -12.79 22.38 21.97
N PRO A 6 -13.12 21.21 22.53
CA PRO A 6 -12.13 20.19 22.89
C PRO A 6 -11.36 19.66 21.68
N LEU A 7 -12.00 19.52 20.51
CA LEU A 7 -11.33 18.98 19.33
C LEU A 7 -10.19 19.89 18.83
N LEU A 8 -10.33 21.21 18.99
CA LEU A 8 -9.26 22.15 18.66
C LEU A 8 -8.09 22.05 19.64
N GLY A 9 -8.38 21.75 20.92
CA GLY A 9 -7.34 21.43 21.90
C GLY A 9 -6.55 20.18 21.52
N THR A 10 -7.24 19.11 21.12
CA THR A 10 -6.60 17.87 20.65
C THR A 10 -5.82 18.08 19.36
N LEU A 11 -6.38 18.80 18.38
CA LEU A 11 -5.69 19.13 17.13
C LEU A 11 -4.41 19.92 17.42
N LYS A 12 -4.47 20.92 18.30
CA LYS A 12 -3.29 21.67 18.73
C LYS A 12 -2.21 20.75 19.30
N ALA A 13 -2.58 19.78 20.15
CA ALA A 13 -1.63 18.81 20.68
C ALA A 13 -1.00 17.94 19.58
N CYS A 14 -1.78 17.48 18.60
CA CYS A 14 -1.28 16.72 17.45
C CYS A 14 -0.29 17.55 16.61
N VAL A 15 -0.62 18.82 16.32
CA VAL A 15 0.24 19.72 15.54
C VAL A 15 1.55 20.02 16.26
N LEU A 16 1.49 20.29 17.56
CA LEU A 16 2.70 20.51 18.37
C LEU A 16 3.57 19.23 18.43
N GLY A 17 2.93 18.06 18.53
CA GLY A 17 3.62 16.77 18.48
C GLY A 17 4.39 16.58 17.17
N LEU A 18 3.77 16.91 16.03
CA LEU A 18 4.40 16.86 14.70
C LEU A 18 5.61 17.79 14.59
N GLN A 19 5.51 19.02 15.12
CA GLN A 19 6.62 19.97 15.10
C GLN A 19 7.78 19.53 16.02
N ALA A 20 7.46 18.93 17.17
CA ALA A 20 8.45 18.48 18.13
C ALA A 20 9.26 17.26 17.66
N SER A 21 8.73 16.45 16.74
CA SER A 21 9.45 15.27 16.23
C SER A 21 10.76 15.61 15.50
N GLY A 22 10.92 16.85 15.03
CA GLY A 22 12.14 17.33 14.36
C GLY A 22 12.48 16.61 13.04
N SER A 23 11.56 15.80 12.51
CA SER A 23 11.76 15.07 11.25
C SER A 23 11.47 15.98 10.06
N ASP A 24 12.39 16.00 9.10
CA ASP A 24 12.26 16.80 7.88
C ASP A 24 11.11 16.34 6.97
N THR A 25 10.68 15.07 7.10
CA THR A 25 9.60 14.48 6.29
C THR A 25 8.72 13.56 7.12
N VAL A 26 7.41 13.82 7.10
CA VAL A 26 6.40 13.06 7.81
C VAL A 26 5.84 11.97 6.89
N THR A 27 6.15 10.70 7.18
CA THR A 27 5.66 9.52 6.45
C THR A 27 4.61 8.76 7.25
N ASP A 28 4.01 7.71 6.66
CA ASP A 28 3.01 6.86 7.33
C ASP A 28 3.51 6.15 8.59
N ASP A 29 4.83 6.00 8.75
CA ASP A 29 5.45 5.41 9.94
C ASP A 29 5.50 6.37 11.13
N SER A 30 5.24 7.66 10.91
CA SER A 30 5.20 8.64 11.98
C SER A 30 4.03 8.36 12.94
N PRO A 31 4.28 8.27 14.25
CA PRO A 31 3.22 8.01 15.24
C PRO A 31 2.21 9.16 15.33
N HIS A 32 2.53 10.32 14.75
CA HIS A 32 1.68 11.52 14.79
C HIS A 32 0.69 11.61 13.63
N VAL A 33 0.88 10.86 12.55
CA VAL A 33 0.01 10.94 11.35
C VAL A 33 -1.39 10.41 11.63
N THR A 34 -1.51 9.22 12.23
CA THR A 34 -2.81 8.62 12.51
C THR A 34 -3.64 9.49 13.46
N PRO A 35 -3.11 9.96 14.63
CA PRO A 35 -3.85 10.88 15.50
C PRO A 35 -4.27 12.18 14.80
N LEU A 36 -3.39 12.77 13.98
CA LEU A 36 -3.73 13.98 13.22
C LEU A 36 -4.89 13.74 12.24
N CYS A 37 -4.81 12.66 11.46
CA CYS A 37 -5.83 12.33 10.47
C CYS A 37 -7.19 12.02 11.13
N ASP A 38 -7.16 11.31 12.26
CA ASP A 38 -8.34 10.97 13.04
C ASP A 38 -9.02 12.24 13.59
N ILE A 39 -8.27 13.15 14.22
CA ILE A 39 -8.86 14.39 14.76
C ILE A 39 -9.37 15.31 13.65
N LEU A 40 -8.70 15.37 12.50
CA LEU A 40 -9.20 16.11 11.33
C LEU A 40 -10.52 15.52 10.83
N GLU A 41 -10.62 14.21 10.66
CA GLU A 41 -11.87 13.53 10.29
C GLU A 41 -12.99 13.81 11.29
N MET A 42 -12.71 13.75 12.59
CA MET A 42 -13.68 14.07 13.65
C MET A 42 -14.17 15.52 13.54
N ILE A 43 -13.26 16.48 13.34
CA ILE A 43 -13.59 17.90 13.17
C ILE A 43 -14.48 18.10 11.94
N LEU A 44 -14.09 17.53 10.80
CA LEU A 44 -14.84 17.66 9.55
C LEU A 44 -16.22 17.00 9.61
N ARG A 45 -16.42 16.00 10.47
CA ARG A 45 -17.73 15.35 10.68
C ARG A 45 -18.59 16.03 11.74
N LYS A 46 -17.99 16.75 12.69
CA LYS A 46 -18.71 17.28 13.84
C LYS A 46 -19.79 18.27 13.38
N GLY A 47 -21.02 18.03 13.84
CA GLY A 47 -22.18 18.85 13.53
C GLY A 47 -22.68 18.73 12.08
N LEU A 48 -22.18 17.79 11.27
CA LEU A 48 -22.71 17.57 9.93
C LEU A 48 -24.14 17.00 10.02
N ARG A 49 -25.10 17.70 9.41
CA ARG A 49 -26.51 17.29 9.41
C ARG A 49 -26.69 16.08 8.51
N SER A 50 -27.36 15.05 9.02
CA SER A 50 -27.82 13.95 8.18
C SER A 50 -28.93 14.45 7.24
N GLY A 51 -29.01 13.89 6.03
CA GLY A 51 -30.11 14.23 5.12
C GLY A 51 -31.47 13.92 5.75
N ALA A 52 -32.52 14.61 5.30
CA ALA A 52 -33.89 14.32 5.73
C ALA A 52 -34.29 12.87 5.39
N LEU A 53 -35.27 12.35 6.14
CA LEU A 53 -35.81 10.99 6.13
C LEU A 53 -35.54 10.18 4.84
N GLY A 54 -34.72 9.13 4.94
CA GLY A 54 -34.46 8.18 3.84
C GLY A 54 -33.26 8.47 2.94
N MET A 55 -32.63 9.66 3.03
CA MET A 55 -31.37 9.93 2.31
C MET A 55 -30.18 9.23 2.98
N LYS A 56 -29.22 8.75 2.17
CA LYS A 56 -27.94 8.22 2.66
C LYS A 56 -27.31 9.20 3.66
N ARG A 57 -26.71 8.66 4.73
CA ARG A 57 -25.98 9.45 5.72
C ARG A 57 -24.94 10.30 5.01
N ARG A 58 -25.02 11.62 5.18
CA ARG A 58 -24.01 12.54 4.65
C ARG A 58 -22.71 12.36 5.44
N ASP A 59 -21.63 12.42 4.70
CA ASP A 59 -20.26 12.44 5.18
C ASP A 59 -19.56 13.71 4.66
N TYR A 60 -18.47 14.12 5.30
CA TYR A 60 -17.73 15.33 4.93
C TYR A 60 -17.16 15.27 3.51
N TRP A 61 -16.92 14.05 2.98
CA TRP A 61 -16.55 13.88 1.58
C TRP A 61 -17.52 14.55 0.60
N HIS A 62 -18.83 14.53 0.88
CA HIS A 62 -19.83 15.01 -0.09
C HIS A 62 -19.75 16.52 -0.32
N TRP A 63 -19.41 17.33 0.68
CA TRP A 63 -19.21 18.76 0.40
C TRP A 63 -17.87 19.00 -0.29
N ILE A 64 -16.84 18.17 -0.06
CA ILE A 64 -15.56 18.27 -0.77
C ILE A 64 -15.77 17.98 -2.26
N GLU A 65 -16.54 16.93 -2.56
CA GLU A 65 -16.91 16.54 -3.92
C GLU A 65 -17.77 17.60 -4.62
N ASP A 66 -18.67 18.26 -3.89
CA ASP A 66 -19.51 19.32 -4.44
C ASP A 66 -18.79 20.67 -4.59
N LEU A 67 -17.73 20.92 -3.82
CA LEU A 67 -17.07 22.24 -3.72
C LEU A 67 -16.58 22.78 -5.09
N PRO A 68 -15.96 21.99 -5.99
CA PRO A 68 -15.59 22.45 -7.33
C PRO A 68 -16.75 23.00 -8.16
N GLN A 69 -17.98 22.51 -7.97
CA GLN A 69 -19.15 22.96 -8.72
C GLN A 69 -19.58 24.39 -8.34
N HIS A 70 -19.09 24.88 -7.21
CA HIS A 70 -19.35 26.23 -6.71
C HIS A 70 -18.20 27.20 -7.00
N ASP A 71 -17.13 26.75 -7.66
CA ASP A 71 -16.02 27.61 -8.05
C ASP A 71 -16.30 28.33 -9.38
N SER A 72 -16.75 29.57 -9.27
CA SER A 72 -17.01 30.42 -10.44
C SER A 72 -15.73 31.02 -11.06
N CYS A 73 -14.56 30.86 -10.42
CA CYS A 73 -13.33 31.57 -10.79
C CYS A 73 -12.14 30.67 -11.16
N GLY A 74 -12.33 29.35 -11.18
CA GLY A 74 -11.31 28.37 -11.59
C GLY A 74 -10.12 28.24 -10.63
N ARG A 75 -10.23 28.78 -9.41
CA ARG A 75 -9.18 28.71 -8.37
C ARG A 75 -9.04 27.34 -7.73
N LEU A 76 -10.01 26.44 -7.96
CA LEU A 76 -10.07 25.07 -7.44
C LEU A 76 -9.64 24.02 -8.48
N SER A 77 -8.83 24.38 -9.48
CA SER A 77 -8.33 23.41 -10.48
C SER A 77 -7.58 22.24 -9.81
N TYR A 78 -6.71 22.52 -8.84
CA TYR A 78 -6.00 21.48 -8.08
C TYR A 78 -6.95 20.61 -7.23
N LEU A 79 -7.95 21.23 -6.58
CA LEU A 79 -8.96 20.49 -5.84
C LEU A 79 -9.78 19.57 -6.77
N SER A 80 -10.16 20.07 -7.94
CA SER A 80 -10.92 19.31 -8.93
C SER A 80 -10.16 18.04 -9.34
N VAL A 81 -8.86 18.16 -9.61
CA VAL A 81 -7.99 17.00 -9.90
C VAL A 81 -7.92 16.02 -8.73
N MET A 82 -7.82 16.51 -7.48
CA MET A 82 -7.85 15.62 -6.30
C MET A 82 -9.21 14.91 -6.16
N VAL A 83 -10.32 15.58 -6.43
CA VAL A 83 -11.66 14.99 -6.39
C VAL A 83 -11.82 13.93 -7.47
N GLU A 84 -11.43 14.22 -8.71
CA GLU A 84 -11.43 13.27 -9.82
C GLU A 84 -10.57 12.04 -9.50
N LYS A 85 -9.35 12.24 -9.00
CA LYS A 85 -8.45 11.15 -8.61
C LYS A 85 -9.04 10.30 -7.49
N THR A 86 -9.71 10.90 -6.51
CA THR A 86 -10.38 10.17 -5.43
C THR A 86 -11.52 9.32 -5.97
N ASN A 87 -12.33 9.88 -6.87
CA ASN A 87 -13.47 9.20 -7.47
C ASN A 87 -13.07 8.10 -8.46
N ALA A 88 -11.96 8.26 -9.15
CA ALA A 88 -11.39 7.26 -10.04
C ALA A 88 -10.69 6.10 -9.29
N CYS A 89 -10.43 6.23 -7.99
CA CYS A 89 -9.71 5.20 -7.24
C CYS A 89 -10.60 3.97 -6.96
N PRO A 90 -10.31 2.80 -7.56
CA PRO A 90 -11.15 1.61 -7.40
C PRO A 90 -11.07 0.98 -5.99
N LYS A 91 -10.10 1.40 -5.19
CA LYS A 91 -9.86 0.92 -3.83
C LYS A 91 -10.82 1.50 -2.79
N LEU A 92 -11.54 2.58 -3.14
CA LEU A 92 -12.37 3.37 -2.22
C LEU A 92 -13.86 3.19 -2.53
N LEU A 93 -14.57 2.53 -1.63
CA LEU A 93 -15.99 2.19 -1.85
C LEU A 93 -16.92 3.19 -1.15
N THR A 94 -16.52 3.71 0.01
CA THR A 94 -17.36 4.53 0.88
C THR A 94 -17.02 6.01 0.79
N ALA A 95 -17.96 6.88 1.15
CA ALA A 95 -17.68 8.31 1.28
C ALA A 95 -16.62 8.59 2.36
N GLN A 96 -16.61 7.80 3.45
CA GLN A 96 -15.55 7.84 4.47
C GLN A 96 -14.17 7.57 3.87
N GLY A 97 -13.99 6.46 3.17
CA GLY A 97 -12.71 6.10 2.57
C GLY A 97 -12.22 7.16 1.59
N ARG A 98 -13.13 7.72 0.78
CA ARG A 98 -12.84 8.85 -0.11
C ARG A 98 -12.40 10.10 0.66
N GLY A 99 -13.12 10.48 1.71
CA GLY A 99 -12.76 11.60 2.56
C GLY A 99 -11.38 11.43 3.23
N ARG A 100 -11.05 10.22 3.66
CA ARG A 100 -9.75 9.90 4.27
C ARG A 100 -8.62 9.93 3.25
N TYR A 101 -8.87 9.39 2.06
CA TYR A 101 -7.94 9.47 0.94
C TYR A 101 -7.65 10.92 0.54
N PHE A 102 -8.70 11.73 0.44
CA PHE A 102 -8.59 13.16 0.19
C PHE A 102 -7.74 13.87 1.24
N LEU A 103 -7.98 13.63 2.53
CA LEU A 103 -7.18 14.21 3.61
C LEU A 103 -5.69 13.90 3.45
N ARG A 104 -5.33 12.66 3.11
CA ARG A 104 -3.93 12.26 2.85
C ARG A 104 -3.34 13.04 1.66
N MET A 105 -4.09 13.16 0.56
CA MET A 105 -3.67 13.95 -0.59
C MET A 105 -3.52 15.44 -0.24
N ALA A 106 -4.45 15.99 0.53
CA ALA A 106 -4.45 17.40 0.90
C ALA A 106 -3.33 17.75 1.88
N LEU A 107 -2.91 16.81 2.73
CA LEU A 107 -1.72 16.95 3.58
C LEU A 107 -0.43 16.92 2.74
N ASN A 108 -0.27 15.93 1.85
CA ASN A 108 0.88 15.88 0.94
C ASN A 108 0.98 17.13 0.05
N GLY A 109 -0.16 17.61 -0.46
CA GLY A 109 -0.26 18.76 -1.34
C GLY A 109 -0.40 20.11 -0.63
N LYS A 110 -0.39 20.15 0.71
CA LYS A 110 -0.60 21.36 1.53
C LYS A 110 -1.84 22.19 1.14
N SER A 111 -2.88 21.53 0.65
CA SER A 111 -4.08 22.17 0.07
C SER A 111 -5.29 22.18 1.00
N LEU A 112 -5.18 21.57 2.18
CA LEU A 112 -6.30 21.47 3.12
C LEU A 112 -6.77 22.85 3.60
N VAL A 113 -5.85 23.76 3.92
CA VAL A 113 -6.18 25.15 4.32
C VAL A 113 -7.01 25.85 3.25
N THR A 114 -6.51 25.86 2.01
CA THR A 114 -7.18 26.49 0.87
C THR A 114 -8.55 25.89 0.62
N THR A 115 -8.68 24.57 0.75
CA THR A 115 -9.97 23.87 0.61
C THR A 115 -10.99 24.35 1.65
N ILE A 116 -10.59 24.47 2.92
CA ILE A 116 -11.47 24.93 4.00
C ILE A 116 -11.80 26.43 3.85
N GLN A 117 -10.86 27.26 3.42
CA GLN A 117 -11.13 28.68 3.11
C GLN A 117 -12.18 28.82 2.00
N HIS A 118 -12.11 27.99 0.95
CA HIS A 118 -13.14 27.99 -0.08
C HIS A 118 -14.50 27.51 0.42
N LEU A 119 -14.53 26.50 1.28
CA LEU A 119 -15.76 26.10 1.97
C LEU A 119 -16.34 27.26 2.78
N GLN A 120 -15.50 28.02 3.50
CA GLN A 120 -15.91 29.19 4.29
C GLN A 120 -16.66 30.23 3.46
N HIS A 121 -16.27 30.41 2.19
CA HIS A 121 -16.91 31.33 1.25
C HIS A 121 -18.08 30.71 0.47
N THR A 122 -18.46 29.46 0.75
CA THR A 122 -19.53 28.74 0.07
C THR A 122 -20.69 28.45 1.03
N CYS A 123 -21.48 29.48 1.37
CA CYS A 123 -22.53 29.42 2.40
C CYS A 123 -23.49 28.22 2.24
N LYS A 124 -23.88 27.90 1.00
CA LYS A 124 -24.79 26.76 0.68
C LYS A 124 -24.25 25.40 1.17
N LEU A 125 -22.94 25.21 1.17
CA LEU A 125 -22.32 23.98 1.66
C LEU A 125 -22.14 24.01 3.18
N LEU A 126 -21.85 25.18 3.77
CA LEU A 126 -21.79 25.36 5.23
C LEU A 126 -23.14 25.17 5.93
N GLU A 127 -24.26 25.49 5.28
CA GLU A 127 -25.62 25.23 5.80
C GLU A 127 -25.87 23.74 6.11
N ARG A 128 -25.03 22.83 5.60
CA ARG A 128 -25.05 21.40 5.93
C ARG A 128 -24.56 21.12 7.35
N TYR A 129 -23.95 22.08 8.02
CA TYR A 129 -23.47 21.96 9.39
C TYR A 129 -24.40 22.66 10.38
N ASP A 130 -24.43 22.14 11.61
CA ASP A 130 -25.03 22.81 12.76
C ASP A 130 -24.02 23.83 13.35
N PRO A 131 -24.30 25.15 13.30
CA PRO A 131 -23.41 26.19 13.83
C PRO A 131 -23.16 26.11 15.34
N SER A 132 -24.07 25.48 16.09
CA SER A 132 -23.94 25.35 17.54
C SER A 132 -22.97 24.22 17.95
N MET A 133 -22.71 23.27 17.05
CA MET A 133 -21.95 22.05 17.34
C MET A 133 -20.70 21.91 16.48
N SER A 134 -20.72 22.41 15.25
CA SER A 134 -19.65 22.22 14.27
C SER A 134 -18.52 23.23 14.43
N VAL A 135 -17.29 22.75 14.27
CA VAL A 135 -16.12 23.64 14.10
C VAL A 135 -16.21 24.43 12.80
N LEU A 136 -16.68 23.80 11.71
CA LEU A 136 -16.79 24.45 10.40
C LEU A 136 -18.00 25.38 10.31
N GLY A 137 -19.07 25.10 11.05
CA GLY A 137 -20.28 25.93 11.05
C GLY A 137 -20.21 27.13 12.00
N ASN A 138 -19.20 27.20 12.87
CA ASN A 138 -19.09 28.21 13.92
C ASN A 138 -17.92 29.16 13.64
N GLU A 139 -18.19 30.44 13.46
CA GLU A 139 -17.17 31.45 13.13
C GLU A 139 -16.08 31.57 14.20
N ASP A 140 -16.44 31.48 15.49
CA ASP A 140 -15.50 31.56 16.62
C ASP A 140 -14.51 30.37 16.65
N PHE A 141 -14.88 29.23 16.05
CA PHE A 141 -14.05 28.03 16.00
C PHE A 141 -13.32 27.84 14.67
N MET A 142 -13.88 28.36 13.57
CA MET A 142 -13.30 28.24 12.23
C MET A 142 -11.93 28.94 12.14
N GLU A 143 -11.80 30.15 12.68
CA GLU A 143 -10.53 30.89 12.60
C GLU A 143 -9.39 30.18 13.36
N PRO A 144 -9.55 29.78 14.63
CA PRO A 144 -8.54 28.97 15.32
C PRO A 144 -8.24 27.64 14.62
N PHE A 145 -9.24 27.00 13.99
CA PHE A 145 -9.03 25.79 13.20
C PHE A 145 -8.13 26.04 11.98
N LEU A 146 -8.42 27.09 11.20
CA LEU A 146 -7.59 27.49 10.05
C LEU A 146 -6.16 27.82 10.48
N CYS A 147 -5.97 28.52 11.61
CA CYS A 147 -4.63 28.77 12.16
C CYS A 147 -3.88 27.48 12.46
N LEU A 148 -4.53 26.47 13.06
CA LEU A 148 -3.90 25.18 13.33
C LEU A 148 -3.57 24.41 12.05
N LEU A 149 -4.42 24.47 11.03
CA LEU A 149 -4.14 23.87 9.72
C LEU A 149 -2.96 24.55 9.02
N LEU A 150 -2.85 25.87 9.12
CA LEU A 150 -1.69 26.62 8.60
C LEU A 150 -0.39 26.15 9.26
N VAL A 151 -0.38 25.99 10.58
CA VAL A 151 0.79 25.45 11.30
C VAL A 151 1.08 24.01 10.87
N ALA A 152 0.07 23.15 10.76
CA ALA A 152 0.24 21.77 10.29
C ALA A 152 0.82 21.71 8.87
N SER A 153 0.44 22.65 7.99
CA SER A 153 0.93 22.73 6.60
C SER A 153 2.43 23.05 6.47
N GLN A 154 3.06 23.51 7.55
CA GLN A 154 4.52 23.73 7.58
C GLN A 154 5.28 22.40 7.52
N SER A 155 4.71 21.30 8.03
CA SER A 155 5.29 19.97 7.93
C SER A 155 5.28 19.47 6.48
N ASN A 156 6.31 18.71 6.10
CA ASN A 156 6.42 18.11 4.77
C ASN A 156 5.91 16.68 4.82
N PHE A 157 4.68 16.45 4.39
CA PHE A 157 4.08 15.12 4.35
C PHE A 157 4.48 14.38 3.07
N SER A 158 4.88 13.12 3.22
CA SER A 158 5.13 12.16 2.15
C SER A 158 4.40 10.85 2.48
N LEU A 159 3.06 10.92 2.45
CA LEU A 159 2.17 9.79 2.73
C LEU A 159 1.97 8.93 1.48
N ASP A 160 1.98 7.61 1.64
CA ASP A 160 1.75 6.64 0.56
C ASP A 160 0.27 6.63 0.14
N LEU A 161 0.00 7.20 -1.03
CA LEU A 161 -1.34 7.26 -1.62
C LEU A 161 -1.76 5.94 -2.29
N GLN A 162 -0.86 4.97 -2.48
CA GLN A 162 -1.20 3.67 -3.04
C GLN A 162 -1.74 2.71 -1.98
N ASN A 163 -1.35 2.90 -0.71
CA ASN A 163 -1.87 2.15 0.43
C ASN A 163 -3.23 2.70 0.91
N SER A 164 -4.27 2.48 0.11
CA SER A 164 -5.60 3.09 0.31
C SER A 164 -6.75 2.11 0.51
N SER A 165 -6.54 0.81 0.28
CA SER A 165 -7.59 -0.24 0.28
C SER A 165 -8.24 -0.53 1.63
N PHE A 166 -7.72 0.04 2.72
CA PHE A 166 -8.28 -0.06 4.06
C PHE A 166 -8.80 1.26 4.61
N LEU A 167 -8.76 2.34 3.83
CA LEU A 167 -9.24 3.65 4.29
C LEU A 167 -10.75 3.65 4.50
N ASP A 168 -11.51 2.79 3.82
CA ASP A 168 -12.94 2.60 4.10
C ASP A 168 -13.18 2.17 5.56
N GLU A 169 -12.28 1.37 6.14
CA GLU A 169 -12.43 0.80 7.48
C GLU A 169 -11.61 1.55 8.56
N SER A 170 -10.39 1.97 8.28
CA SER A 170 -9.41 2.36 9.30
C SER A 170 -8.39 3.41 8.82
N TRP A 171 -7.91 4.25 9.75
CA TRP A 171 -6.70 5.06 9.54
C TRP A 171 -5.40 4.27 9.70
N ILE A 172 -5.43 3.17 10.46
CA ILE A 172 -4.31 2.24 10.57
C ILE A 172 -4.11 1.57 9.21
N LEU A 173 -2.93 1.76 8.63
CA LEU A 173 -2.56 1.19 7.35
C LEU A 173 -1.91 -0.18 7.49
N PRO A 174 -2.13 -1.09 6.53
CA PRO A 174 -1.44 -2.37 6.47
C PRO A 174 0.02 -2.19 6.04
N VAL A 175 0.82 -3.23 6.27
CA VAL A 175 2.11 -3.38 5.60
C VAL A 175 1.85 -3.89 4.19
N CYS A 176 2.38 -3.17 3.21
CA CYS A 176 2.32 -3.55 1.80
C CYS A 176 3.65 -4.12 1.33
N THR A 177 3.62 -5.20 0.55
CA THR A 177 4.80 -5.78 -0.10
C THR A 177 4.53 -5.93 -1.59
N ILE A 178 5.55 -5.68 -2.40
CA ILE A 178 5.49 -5.96 -3.84
C ILE A 178 6.11 -7.32 -4.09
N TYR A 179 5.40 -8.19 -4.77
CA TYR A 179 5.89 -9.48 -5.22
C TYR A 179 5.97 -9.47 -6.75
N GLN A 180 7.17 -9.55 -7.29
CA GLN A 180 7.41 -9.65 -8.73
C GLN A 180 7.82 -11.07 -9.05
N THR A 181 7.22 -11.67 -10.07
CA THR A 181 7.54 -13.03 -10.47
C THR A 181 7.48 -13.21 -11.97
N VAL A 182 8.20 -14.22 -12.43
CA VAL A 182 8.29 -14.59 -13.84
C VAL A 182 6.94 -15.09 -14.35
N PRO A 183 6.67 -15.00 -15.66
CA PRO A 183 5.49 -15.62 -16.23
C PRO A 183 5.52 -17.13 -15.99
N CYS A 184 4.58 -17.63 -15.19
CA CYS A 184 4.43 -19.05 -14.89
C CYS A 184 3.01 -19.52 -15.21
N ARG A 185 2.85 -20.82 -15.52
CA ARG A 185 1.53 -21.40 -15.83
C ARG A 185 0.63 -21.44 -14.59
N GLU A 186 1.24 -21.72 -13.44
CA GLU A 186 0.58 -21.79 -12.14
C GLU A 186 1.51 -21.12 -11.13
N LEU A 187 1.01 -20.10 -10.43
CA LEU A 187 1.79 -19.38 -9.41
C LEU A 187 1.98 -20.20 -8.13
N GLY A 188 1.12 -21.19 -7.90
CA GLY A 188 1.13 -21.95 -6.64
C GLY A 188 0.42 -21.27 -5.47
N MET A 189 -0.55 -20.39 -5.74
CA MET A 189 -1.34 -19.75 -4.69
C MET A 189 -2.78 -20.24 -4.74
N VAL A 190 -3.30 -20.70 -3.60
CA VAL A 190 -4.72 -20.99 -3.44
C VAL A 190 -5.42 -19.73 -2.92
N LEU A 191 -6.42 -19.26 -3.66
CA LEU A 191 -7.10 -17.99 -3.37
C LEU A 191 -8.51 -18.20 -2.84
N ARG A 192 -8.94 -17.31 -1.93
CA ARG A 192 -10.31 -17.22 -1.44
C ARG A 192 -10.84 -15.80 -1.56
N TYR A 193 -12.02 -15.67 -2.14
CA TYR A 193 -12.72 -14.39 -2.24
C TYR A 193 -13.67 -14.24 -1.07
N LEU A 194 -13.50 -13.17 -0.31
CA LEU A 194 -14.31 -12.87 0.87
C LEU A 194 -14.61 -11.38 0.90
N GLU A 195 -15.90 -11.03 0.87
CA GLU A 195 -16.37 -9.65 1.03
C GLU A 195 -15.60 -8.64 0.16
N GLY A 196 -15.36 -9.03 -1.11
CA GLY A 196 -14.64 -8.20 -2.05
C GLY A 196 -13.13 -8.08 -1.79
N ARG A 197 -12.52 -9.04 -1.11
CA ARG A 197 -11.07 -9.16 -0.92
C ARG A 197 -10.59 -10.54 -1.36
N VAL A 198 -9.35 -10.63 -1.83
CA VAL A 198 -8.75 -11.87 -2.33
C VAL A 198 -7.65 -12.31 -1.37
N PHE A 199 -7.94 -13.34 -0.57
CA PHE A 199 -7.01 -13.92 0.40
C PHE A 199 -6.19 -15.04 -0.22
N VAL A 200 -4.90 -15.07 0.09
CA VAL A 200 -4.05 -16.25 -0.10
C VAL A 200 -4.28 -17.16 1.09
N ILE A 201 -4.87 -18.34 0.87
CA ILE A 201 -5.19 -19.27 1.95
C ILE A 201 -4.17 -20.37 2.11
N GLN A 202 -3.40 -20.64 1.05
CA GLN A 202 -2.34 -21.62 1.04
C GLN A 202 -1.37 -21.27 -0.09
N VAL A 203 -0.08 -21.44 0.17
CA VAL A 203 0.96 -21.52 -0.85
C VAL A 203 1.24 -23.01 -1.10
N LEU A 204 1.24 -23.42 -2.36
CA LEU A 204 1.40 -24.82 -2.76
C LEU A 204 2.88 -25.23 -2.72
N PRO A 205 3.20 -26.46 -2.29
CA PRO A 205 4.56 -26.95 -2.31
C PRO A 205 5.10 -27.08 -3.74
N ASP A 206 6.41 -26.96 -3.89
CA ASP A 206 7.18 -27.03 -5.14
C ASP A 206 6.75 -25.98 -6.18
N SER A 207 6.13 -24.89 -5.74
CA SER A 207 5.60 -23.84 -6.61
C SER A 207 6.48 -22.59 -6.62
N GLN A 208 6.30 -21.74 -7.64
CA GLN A 208 7.05 -20.49 -7.73
C GLN A 208 6.83 -19.59 -6.51
N ALA A 209 5.59 -19.48 -6.01
CA ALA A 209 5.30 -18.67 -4.83
C ALA A 209 5.93 -19.23 -3.54
N GLU A 210 6.12 -20.55 -3.44
CA GLU A 210 6.85 -21.14 -2.31
C GLU A 210 8.35 -20.84 -2.42
N VAL A 211 8.95 -21.09 -3.59
CA VAL A 211 10.38 -20.86 -3.85
C VAL A 211 10.77 -19.40 -3.62
N ASP A 212 9.91 -18.46 -4.02
CA ASP A 212 10.18 -17.03 -3.84
C ASP A 212 10.06 -16.60 -2.36
N GLU A 213 9.36 -17.36 -1.51
CA GLU A 213 9.10 -17.09 -0.09
C GLU A 213 8.51 -15.70 0.23
N VAL A 214 8.10 -14.95 -0.79
CA VAL A 214 7.53 -13.59 -0.62
C VAL A 214 6.09 -13.66 -0.15
N VAL A 215 5.29 -14.60 -0.63
CA VAL A 215 3.85 -14.69 -0.34
C VAL A 215 3.59 -15.55 0.89
N LEU A 216 2.72 -15.10 1.79
CA LEU A 216 2.34 -15.88 2.98
C LEU A 216 0.86 -16.23 2.95
N ALA A 217 0.52 -17.43 3.46
CA ALA A 217 -0.86 -17.75 3.78
C ALA A 217 -1.41 -16.75 4.83
N GLY A 218 -2.52 -16.11 4.48
CA GLY A 218 -3.14 -15.02 5.23
C GLY A 218 -3.08 -13.67 4.51
N ASP A 219 -2.14 -13.49 3.58
CA ASP A 219 -2.01 -12.23 2.84
C ASP A 219 -3.21 -11.94 1.96
N VAL A 220 -3.41 -10.67 1.66
CA VAL A 220 -4.44 -10.20 0.71
C VAL A 220 -3.76 -9.70 -0.56
N ILE A 221 -4.21 -10.19 -1.71
CA ILE A 221 -3.83 -9.64 -3.00
C ILE A 221 -4.63 -8.35 -3.20
N ASP A 222 -3.92 -7.22 -3.20
CA ASP A 222 -4.49 -5.88 -3.34
C ASP A 222 -4.51 -5.43 -4.80
N GLU A 223 -3.46 -5.75 -5.56
CA GLU A 223 -3.35 -5.42 -6.99
C GLU A 223 -2.61 -6.52 -7.75
N ILE A 224 -2.93 -6.65 -9.04
CA ILE A 224 -2.22 -7.46 -10.02
C ILE A 224 -1.92 -6.57 -11.23
N ASN A 225 -0.64 -6.30 -11.51
CA ASN A 225 -0.15 -5.39 -12.56
C ASN A 225 -0.91 -4.05 -12.59
N GLY A 226 -1.14 -3.46 -11.41
CA GLY A 226 -1.87 -2.19 -11.24
C GLY A 226 -3.40 -2.29 -11.30
N VAL A 227 -3.97 -3.47 -11.60
CA VAL A 227 -5.41 -3.70 -11.50
C VAL A 227 -5.77 -4.00 -10.05
N SER A 228 -6.61 -3.15 -9.45
CA SER A 228 -7.08 -3.36 -8.08
C SER A 228 -7.95 -4.62 -7.95
N MET A 229 -7.71 -5.36 -6.88
CA MET A 229 -8.47 -6.52 -6.46
C MET A 229 -9.48 -6.19 -5.35
N ARG A 230 -9.66 -4.90 -5.02
CA ARG A 230 -10.71 -4.44 -4.13
C ARG A 230 -12.07 -4.62 -4.80
N ASN A 231 -13.03 -5.13 -4.03
CA ASN A 231 -14.36 -5.50 -4.49
C ASN A 231 -14.36 -6.52 -5.64
N ALA A 232 -13.35 -7.41 -5.68
CA ALA A 232 -13.22 -8.37 -6.75
C ALA A 232 -14.29 -9.46 -6.72
N TYR A 233 -14.77 -9.86 -7.91
CA TYR A 233 -15.67 -11.00 -8.06
C TYR A 233 -14.89 -12.33 -8.16
N ASN A 234 -15.55 -13.45 -7.85
CA ASN A 234 -14.94 -14.77 -7.89
C ASN A 234 -14.34 -15.08 -9.27
N GLY A 235 -13.05 -15.44 -9.30
CA GLY A 235 -12.33 -15.76 -10.53
C GLY A 235 -11.72 -14.55 -11.25
N GLN A 236 -11.95 -13.32 -10.77
CA GLN A 236 -11.36 -12.12 -11.39
C GLN A 236 -9.83 -12.18 -11.46
N ALA A 237 -9.15 -12.67 -10.41
CA ALA A 237 -7.70 -12.84 -10.45
C ALA A 237 -7.28 -13.79 -11.57
N GLY A 238 -7.96 -14.93 -11.71
CA GLY A 238 -7.70 -15.88 -12.81
C GLY A 238 -7.93 -15.25 -14.18
N ASN A 239 -8.98 -14.44 -14.35
CA ASN A 239 -9.23 -13.72 -15.59
C ASN A 239 -8.12 -12.71 -15.92
N ILE A 240 -7.59 -12.01 -14.92
CA ILE A 240 -6.47 -11.07 -15.10
C ILE A 240 -5.20 -11.84 -15.47
N LEU A 241 -4.88 -12.90 -14.74
CA LEU A 241 -3.70 -13.73 -15.01
C LEU A 241 -3.74 -14.35 -16.41
N ASN A 242 -4.92 -14.80 -16.86
CA ASN A 242 -5.09 -15.32 -18.22
C ASN A 242 -4.83 -14.27 -19.31
N LYS A 243 -5.16 -12.99 -19.06
CA LYS A 243 -4.87 -11.88 -19.99
C LYS A 243 -3.38 -11.49 -20.00
N LEU A 244 -2.68 -11.73 -18.90
CA LEU A 244 -1.26 -11.44 -18.72
C LEU A 244 -0.38 -12.67 -18.98
N LYS A 245 -0.91 -13.68 -19.66
CA LYS A 245 -0.19 -14.94 -19.90
C LYS A 245 1.07 -14.68 -20.73
N GLY A 246 2.22 -15.02 -20.17
CA GLY A 246 3.52 -14.80 -20.80
C GLY A 246 4.18 -13.46 -20.42
N GLU A 247 3.48 -12.59 -19.69
CA GLU A 247 4.01 -11.33 -19.18
C GLU A 247 4.47 -11.46 -17.73
N PRO A 248 5.49 -10.69 -17.29
CA PRO A 248 5.87 -10.62 -15.88
C PRO A 248 4.70 -10.17 -15.00
N LEU A 249 4.59 -10.78 -13.82
CA LEU A 249 3.51 -10.52 -12.88
C LEU A 249 4.03 -9.70 -11.69
N ILE A 250 3.31 -8.64 -11.35
CA ILE A 250 3.59 -7.75 -10.23
C ILE A 250 2.36 -7.72 -9.34
N PHE A 251 2.47 -8.30 -8.15
CA PHE A 251 1.43 -8.29 -7.13
C PHE A 251 1.74 -7.22 -6.09
N ARG A 252 0.71 -6.46 -5.70
CA ARG A 252 0.74 -5.74 -4.42
C ARG A 252 0.02 -6.59 -3.39
N LEU A 253 0.73 -6.96 -2.35
CA LEU A 253 0.25 -7.79 -1.25
C LEU A 253 0.06 -6.93 -0.01
N ILE A 254 -1.01 -7.18 0.72
CA ILE A 254 -1.25 -6.62 2.05
C ILE A 254 -1.02 -7.73 3.06
N ARG A 255 -0.05 -7.52 3.95
CA ARG A 255 0.29 -8.47 5.00
C ARG A 255 -0.82 -8.54 6.04
N TRP A 256 -1.11 -9.77 6.49
CA TRP A 256 -2.04 -9.98 7.59
C TRP A 256 -1.54 -9.42 8.93
N ARG A 257 -0.23 -9.15 9.03
CA ARG A 257 0.45 -8.62 10.23
C ARG A 257 1.00 -7.22 10.02
N ARG A 258 1.21 -6.52 11.12
CA ARG A 258 1.87 -5.21 11.22
C ARG A 258 3.39 -5.38 11.39
N LYS A 259 4.13 -4.27 11.34
CA LYS A 259 5.60 -4.25 11.50
C LYS A 259 6.08 -4.78 12.85
N ASP A 260 5.26 -4.63 13.89
CA ASP A 260 5.49 -5.16 15.24
C ASP A 260 5.18 -6.66 15.37
N GLY A 261 4.72 -7.30 14.29
CA GLY A 261 4.31 -8.70 14.26
C GLY A 261 2.88 -8.95 14.76
N GLU A 262 2.18 -7.94 15.28
CA GLU A 262 0.79 -8.08 15.68
C GLU A 262 -0.14 -8.25 14.47
N LEU A 263 -1.27 -8.91 14.69
CA LEU A 263 -2.32 -9.05 13.70
C LEU A 263 -2.85 -7.66 13.28
N PHE A 264 -2.93 -7.42 11.98
CA PHE A 264 -3.51 -6.19 11.45
C PHE A 264 -5.01 -6.17 11.75
N ARG A 265 -5.41 -5.37 12.75
CA ARG A 265 -6.76 -5.40 13.32
C ARG A 265 -7.89 -5.30 12.30
N PRO A 266 -7.82 -4.46 11.25
CA PRO A 266 -8.86 -4.40 10.21
C PRO A 266 -9.08 -5.73 9.46
N LEU A 267 -8.13 -6.67 9.49
CA LEU A 267 -8.27 -7.99 8.87
C LEU A 267 -8.91 -9.04 9.79
N ILE A 268 -9.02 -8.80 11.09
CA ILE A 268 -9.55 -9.77 12.06
C ILE A 268 -10.92 -10.34 11.67
N PRO A 269 -11.93 -9.52 11.29
CA PRO A 269 -13.26 -10.05 10.94
C PRO A 269 -13.20 -11.01 9.76
N TYR A 270 -12.37 -10.70 8.76
CA TYR A 270 -12.21 -11.51 7.57
C TYR A 270 -11.52 -12.84 7.87
N ILE A 271 -10.42 -12.81 8.64
CA ILE A 271 -9.66 -14.01 9.03
C ILE A 271 -10.54 -14.98 9.82
N LYS A 272 -11.39 -14.48 10.73
CA LYS A 272 -12.35 -15.32 11.45
C LYS A 272 -13.29 -16.07 10.50
N ILE A 273 -13.85 -15.38 9.50
CA ILE A 273 -14.72 -16.02 8.51
C ILE A 273 -13.95 -17.05 7.67
N VAL A 274 -12.68 -16.79 7.34
CA VAL A 274 -11.82 -17.76 6.64
C VAL A 274 -11.63 -19.02 7.50
N GLN A 275 -11.30 -18.86 8.79
CA GLN A 275 -11.11 -19.97 9.73
C GLN A 275 -12.39 -20.78 9.95
N GLU A 276 -13.55 -20.11 10.07
CA GLU A 276 -14.85 -20.78 10.21
C GLU A 276 -15.19 -21.62 8.97
N LYS A 277 -14.90 -21.09 7.77
CA LYS A 277 -15.17 -21.80 6.51
C LYS A 277 -14.12 -22.85 6.17
N MET A 278 -12.91 -22.73 6.71
CA MET A 278 -11.77 -23.61 6.43
C MET A 278 -10.97 -23.86 7.71
N PRO A 279 -11.35 -24.89 8.50
CA PRO A 279 -10.71 -25.17 9.80
C PRO A 279 -9.22 -25.53 9.72
N THR A 280 -8.73 -25.94 8.54
CA THR A 280 -7.32 -26.27 8.29
C THR A 280 -6.46 -25.04 7.97
N PHE A 281 -7.07 -23.86 7.77
CA PHE A 281 -6.35 -22.64 7.46
C PHE A 281 -5.53 -22.17 8.67
N GLN A 282 -4.26 -21.86 8.42
CA GLN A 282 -3.35 -21.28 9.41
C GLN A 282 -2.57 -20.12 8.78
N LEU A 283 -2.31 -19.09 9.58
CA LEU A 283 -1.49 -17.96 9.17
C LEU A 283 -0.03 -18.40 9.13
N GLN A 284 0.62 -18.23 7.97
CA GLN A 284 2.02 -18.58 7.80
C GLN A 284 2.91 -17.47 8.36
N GLN A 285 3.90 -17.86 9.17
CA GLN A 285 4.95 -16.95 9.63
C GLN A 285 6.08 -16.89 8.59
N GLU A 286 6.73 -15.73 8.46
CA GLU A 286 7.95 -15.64 7.67
C GLU A 286 9.02 -16.56 8.26
N HIS A 287 9.64 -17.36 7.40
CA HIS A 287 10.90 -17.99 7.75
C HIS A 287 11.94 -16.88 7.91
N ARG A 288 12.51 -16.74 9.10
CA ARG A 288 13.77 -15.99 9.26
C ARG A 288 14.85 -16.81 8.58
N SER A 289 14.99 -16.66 7.27
CA SER A 289 16.16 -17.13 6.56
C SER A 289 17.35 -16.41 7.20
N GLN A 290 18.23 -17.19 7.83
CA GLN A 290 19.50 -16.71 8.31
C GLN A 290 20.25 -16.19 7.08
N GLU A 291 20.20 -14.89 6.83
CA GLU A 291 21.17 -14.24 5.98
C GLU A 291 22.53 -14.42 6.65
N SER A 292 23.18 -15.52 6.32
CA SER A 292 24.62 -15.71 6.47
C SER A 292 25.25 -14.52 5.75
N GLY A 293 25.69 -13.54 6.53
CA GLY A 293 26.38 -12.34 6.04
C GLY A 293 27.72 -12.70 5.43
N GLU A 294 27.74 -13.32 4.26
CA GLU A 294 28.90 -13.27 3.38
C GLU A 294 28.82 -11.95 2.62
N GLN A 295 29.68 -11.02 3.02
CA GLN A 295 29.90 -9.76 2.33
C GLN A 295 30.14 -10.05 0.85
N GLN A 296 29.14 -9.74 0.03
CA GLN A 296 29.20 -9.93 -1.41
C GLN A 296 30.34 -9.07 -1.97
N PRO A 297 31.31 -9.65 -2.69
CA PRO A 297 32.40 -8.88 -3.25
C PRO A 297 31.86 -7.95 -4.35
N GLN A 298 31.71 -6.67 -4.01
CA GLN A 298 31.46 -5.62 -5.00
C GLN A 298 32.79 -5.24 -5.65
N LEU A 299 33.00 -5.68 -6.89
CA LEU A 299 34.10 -5.21 -7.72
C LEU A 299 33.56 -4.12 -8.65
N GLU A 300 34.07 -2.88 -8.54
CA GLU A 300 33.69 -1.74 -9.41
C GLU A 300 32.18 -1.45 -9.50
N GLY A 301 31.42 -1.59 -8.40
CA GLY A 301 29.98 -1.30 -8.39
C GLY A 301 29.10 -2.34 -9.08
N ARG A 302 29.66 -3.51 -9.43
CA ARG A 302 28.95 -4.64 -10.04
C ARG A 302 28.67 -5.73 -9.01
N LEU A 303 27.47 -6.33 -9.08
CA LEU A 303 27.08 -7.49 -8.29
C LEU A 303 27.70 -8.75 -8.91
N MET A 304 28.70 -9.32 -8.24
CA MET A 304 29.33 -10.58 -8.63
C MET A 304 28.88 -11.68 -7.67
N TYR A 305 28.44 -12.82 -8.20
CA TYR A 305 28.02 -13.96 -7.39
C TYR A 305 29.18 -14.96 -7.29
N ALA A 306 29.67 -15.20 -6.07
CA ALA A 306 30.62 -16.28 -5.83
C ALA A 306 29.87 -17.61 -5.87
N LEU A 307 30.16 -18.45 -6.86
CA LEU A 307 29.45 -19.72 -7.10
C LEU A 307 30.46 -20.85 -7.36
N GLN A 308 29.97 -22.08 -7.24
CA GLN A 308 30.69 -23.26 -7.70
C GLN A 308 30.19 -23.66 -9.09
N TYR A 309 31.07 -23.55 -10.08
CA TYR A 309 30.80 -23.97 -11.44
C TYR A 309 30.92 -25.50 -11.55
N LEU A 310 29.83 -26.14 -11.98
CA LEU A 310 29.73 -27.60 -12.10
C LEU A 310 29.87 -28.11 -13.54
N GLY A 311 29.78 -27.23 -14.53
CA GLY A 311 29.90 -27.59 -15.96
C GLY A 311 28.89 -26.86 -16.85
N GLN A 312 28.90 -27.21 -18.14
CA GLN A 312 28.03 -26.64 -19.17
C GLN A 312 27.47 -27.70 -20.11
N ALA A 313 26.27 -27.45 -20.64
CA ALA A 313 25.65 -28.28 -21.67
C ALA A 313 24.93 -27.41 -22.70
N GLN A 314 25.16 -27.68 -23.99
CA GLN A 314 24.46 -27.02 -25.08
C GLN A 314 23.05 -27.61 -25.23
N LEU A 315 22.02 -26.76 -25.12
CA LEU A 315 20.60 -27.18 -25.12
C LEU A 315 19.81 -26.77 -26.36
N GLY A 316 20.45 -26.10 -27.33
CA GLY A 316 19.79 -25.59 -28.52
C GLY A 316 19.08 -24.25 -28.27
N THR A 317 18.04 -23.94 -29.05
CA THR A 317 17.37 -22.63 -29.05
C THR A 317 16.07 -22.59 -28.22
N PHE A 318 15.62 -23.72 -27.66
CA PHE A 318 14.36 -23.84 -26.92
C PHE A 318 14.59 -23.91 -25.41
N GLY A 319 14.10 -22.92 -24.66
CA GLY A 319 14.27 -22.79 -23.21
C GLY A 319 13.15 -23.39 -22.35
N GLY A 320 12.48 -24.45 -22.79
CA GLY A 320 11.41 -25.09 -22.00
C GLY A 320 11.96 -25.84 -20.77
N LYS A 321 11.16 -25.93 -19.69
CA LYS A 321 11.54 -26.63 -18.44
C LYS A 321 12.12 -28.03 -18.66
N GLU A 322 11.46 -28.83 -19.51
CA GLU A 322 11.91 -30.19 -19.84
C GLU A 322 13.33 -30.22 -20.46
N VAL A 323 13.66 -29.21 -21.25
CA VAL A 323 14.99 -29.07 -21.88
C VAL A 323 16.03 -28.66 -20.83
N LEU A 324 15.66 -27.78 -19.91
CA LEU A 324 16.52 -27.36 -18.80
C LEU A 324 16.81 -28.52 -17.84
N ASP A 325 15.80 -29.32 -17.47
CA ASP A 325 15.96 -30.49 -16.61
C ASP A 325 16.90 -31.54 -17.24
N MET A 326 16.78 -31.75 -18.56
CA MET A 326 17.72 -32.58 -19.32
C MET A 326 19.14 -32.00 -19.27
N GLY A 327 19.29 -30.68 -19.40
CA GLY A 327 20.58 -30.00 -19.33
C GLY A 327 21.26 -30.12 -17.97
N ILE A 328 20.52 -29.88 -16.89
CA ILE A 328 21.00 -30.07 -15.52
C ILE A 328 21.45 -31.51 -15.31
N THR A 329 20.66 -32.48 -15.76
CA THR A 329 21.02 -33.89 -15.68
C THR A 329 22.30 -34.21 -16.45
N LYS A 330 22.47 -33.66 -17.67
CA LYS A 330 23.69 -33.82 -18.46
C LYS A 330 24.92 -33.26 -17.75
N VAL A 331 24.83 -32.05 -17.19
CA VAL A 331 25.94 -31.44 -16.44
C VAL A 331 26.29 -32.26 -15.20
N ARG A 332 25.28 -32.70 -14.43
CA ARG A 332 25.51 -33.58 -13.27
C ARG A 332 26.21 -34.88 -13.65
N ASN A 333 25.85 -35.48 -14.79
CA ASN A 333 26.47 -36.72 -15.27
C ASN A 333 27.90 -36.52 -15.80
N GLN A 334 28.33 -35.29 -16.10
CA GLN A 334 29.73 -35.02 -16.48
C GLN A 334 30.68 -35.18 -15.29
N ASN A 335 30.19 -35.11 -14.04
CA ASN A 335 30.96 -35.26 -12.80
C ASN A 335 32.25 -34.42 -12.79
N CYS A 336 32.19 -33.21 -13.35
CA CYS A 336 33.31 -32.28 -13.29
C CYS A 336 33.57 -31.84 -11.83
N PRO A 337 34.83 -31.67 -11.42
CA PRO A 337 35.13 -31.12 -10.10
C PRO A 337 34.57 -29.69 -10.00
N PRO A 338 33.88 -29.33 -8.90
CA PRO A 338 33.38 -27.97 -8.70
C PRO A 338 34.53 -26.97 -8.73
N GLN A 339 34.36 -25.87 -9.47
CA GLN A 339 35.34 -24.80 -9.58
C GLN A 339 34.79 -23.50 -9.01
N ASP A 340 35.53 -22.84 -8.13
CA ASP A 340 35.11 -21.55 -7.58
C ASP A 340 35.21 -20.46 -8.65
N VAL A 341 34.08 -19.84 -8.95
CA VAL A 341 33.95 -18.81 -9.98
C VAL A 341 33.24 -17.57 -9.44
N LEU A 342 33.50 -16.45 -10.10
CA LEU A 342 32.71 -15.24 -10.00
C LEU A 342 31.78 -15.16 -11.21
N PHE A 343 30.48 -15.12 -10.93
CA PHE A 343 29.42 -15.11 -11.91
C PHE A 343 28.87 -13.69 -12.07
N ASP A 344 29.07 -13.12 -13.26
CA ASP A 344 28.66 -11.77 -13.67
C ASP A 344 27.46 -11.88 -14.62
N ILE A 345 26.30 -11.38 -14.19
CA ILE A 345 25.08 -11.36 -14.99
C ILE A 345 24.97 -9.97 -15.62
N ARG A 346 25.10 -9.91 -16.95
CA ARG A 346 24.91 -8.68 -17.73
C ARG A 346 23.58 -8.71 -18.46
N GLU A 347 23.20 -7.57 -19.02
CA GLU A 347 21.92 -7.38 -19.71
C GLU A 347 21.71 -8.34 -20.89
N ILE A 348 22.79 -8.76 -21.56
CA ILE A 348 22.75 -9.61 -22.75
C ILE A 348 23.67 -10.84 -22.70
N GLU A 349 24.47 -10.98 -21.64
CA GLU A 349 25.45 -12.05 -21.54
C GLU A 349 25.70 -12.46 -20.09
N ILE A 350 26.18 -13.68 -19.92
CA ILE A 350 26.62 -14.22 -18.64
C ILE A 350 28.11 -14.45 -18.76
N VAL A 351 28.90 -13.88 -17.86
CA VAL A 351 30.36 -14.05 -17.84
C VAL A 351 30.75 -14.79 -16.56
N VAL A 352 31.50 -15.88 -16.74
CA VAL A 352 32.04 -16.68 -15.64
C VAL A 352 33.54 -16.43 -15.59
N GLN A 353 34.03 -15.94 -14.45
CA GLN A 353 35.46 -15.71 -14.21
C GLN A 353 35.97 -16.70 -13.17
N GLU A 354 37.08 -17.38 -13.45
CA GLU A 354 37.74 -18.18 -12.43
C GLU A 354 38.23 -17.27 -11.30
N LYS A 355 38.03 -17.69 -10.05
CA LYS A 355 38.62 -17.00 -8.91
C LYS A 355 40.13 -17.29 -8.92
N SER A 356 40.90 -16.47 -9.63
CA SER A 356 42.35 -16.66 -9.73
C SER A 356 42.97 -16.60 -8.33
N SER A 357 43.58 -17.70 -7.91
CA SER A 357 44.48 -17.76 -6.76
C SER A 357 45.77 -16.99 -7.05
N ASN A 358 45.71 -15.66 -7.16
CA ASN A 358 46.91 -14.83 -7.13
C ASN A 358 47.21 -14.38 -5.71
N GLU A 359 47.95 -15.27 -5.05
CA GLU A 359 49.09 -15.06 -4.14
C GLU A 359 48.99 -14.03 -3.01
N VAL A 360 49.10 -14.60 -1.80
CA VAL A 360 49.83 -14.03 -0.66
C VAL A 360 51.24 -13.63 -1.11
N SER A 361 51.57 -12.34 -0.99
CA SER A 361 52.87 -11.79 -0.56
C SER A 361 52.73 -10.31 -0.23
#